data_AF-V4KS82-F1
#
_entry.id   AF-V4KS82-F1
#
_cell.length_a   1.000
_cell.length_b   1.000
_cell.length_c   1.000
_cell.angle_alpha   90.00
_cell.angle_beta   90.00
_cell.angle_gamma   90.00
#
_symmetry.space_group_name_H-M   'P 1'
#
loop_
_entity.id
_entity.type
_entity.pdbx_description
1 polymer ?
#
loop_
_entity_poly.entity_id
_entity_poly.type
_entity_poly.pdbx_seq_one_letter_code
_entity_poly.pdbx_strand_id
1 'polypeptide(L)'
;MERFFFVSVFLLLLLLLFVQTNISFAFPLSTDSRWIVDDGIKGRRVKLTCVNWPSHLETAVAEGLSKQPIDSIAEKIVLMGFNCVRLTWPLYLATDESFSGIMTVRQSLRKFGLFEAVSGFQANNPSILDLPLIKAFQEVVTCLGNHRLMVVLDNHISQPGWCCSDNDGNGFFGDRHLNPNLWIKGLMKLASMFANVSSNVVGMSLRNELRGPKQNIKDWYKYMRKGAEAVHSVNPDILVIVSGLNYDTDLSFLRDRPFEVSFRRKLVFEIHWYGFWSSWEGDNLNKICGRETENIMKMSGFLLEKGIPLFVSEFGIDQRGNNVNDNRFLSCFMALAADLDLDWALWTLAGSYYVREKTIGSDESFGVLDLNWSSIRNSIILQMISAIQSPFRGLMETQPKKIIFHPSSGLCIVRKSLFQLKLGSCNRSESFKLSSHRVLSLTEEQIFCLKAYEIGDPVKLRLFFSESYCSKWKFLSESKMQLSSFTKNGESVCLDVDSDSNNIVTKSCKCLEGNASCNPKSQWFKLVTSTRSRCKTKPFLRISPYSKTFLHKPLSV
;
A
#
# COMPACT_ATOMS: atom_id res chain seq x y z
N MET A 1 31.17 -28.95 -29.79
CA MET A 1 29.75 -28.56 -29.95
C MET A 1 28.85 -29.08 -28.83
N GLU A 2 29.20 -30.16 -28.11
CA GLU A 2 28.35 -30.71 -27.03
C GLU A 2 28.38 -29.93 -25.70
N ARG A 3 29.45 -29.18 -25.40
CA ARG A 3 29.53 -28.36 -24.17
C ARG A 3 28.68 -27.09 -24.19
N PHE A 4 28.32 -26.57 -25.36
CA PHE A 4 27.48 -25.38 -25.49
C PHE A 4 25.99 -25.70 -25.36
N PHE A 5 25.57 -26.92 -25.70
CA PHE A 5 24.17 -27.36 -25.55
C PHE A 5 23.79 -27.59 -24.08
N PHE A 6 24.70 -28.11 -23.26
CA PHE A 6 24.45 -28.36 -21.83
C PHE A 6 24.31 -27.07 -21.00
N VAL A 7 25.07 -26.02 -21.34
CA VAL A 7 24.98 -24.72 -20.63
C VAL A 7 23.69 -23.99 -20.96
N SER A 8 23.18 -24.13 -22.19
CA SER A 8 21.91 -23.52 -22.62
C SER A 8 20.69 -24.15 -21.94
N VAL A 9 20.66 -25.49 -21.81
CA VAL A 9 19.57 -26.21 -21.12
C VAL A 9 19.59 -25.95 -19.60
N PHE A 10 20.76 -25.79 -18.99
CA PHE A 10 20.89 -25.49 -17.56
C PHE A 10 20.50 -24.04 -17.22
N LEU A 11 20.75 -23.08 -18.12
CA LEU A 11 20.27 -21.70 -18.01
C LEU A 11 18.74 -21.61 -18.20
N LEU A 12 18.16 -22.41 -19.10
CA LEU A 12 16.70 -22.52 -19.26
C LEU A 12 16.02 -23.13 -18.02
N LEU A 13 16.65 -24.15 -17.40
CA LEU A 13 16.20 -24.76 -16.14
C LEU A 13 16.38 -23.83 -14.92
N LEU A 14 17.41 -22.98 -14.90
CA LEU A 14 17.59 -21.94 -13.86
C LEU A 14 16.62 -20.77 -14.02
N LEU A 15 16.20 -20.44 -15.25
CA LEU A 15 15.10 -19.50 -15.51
C LEU A 15 13.74 -20.10 -15.14
N LEU A 16 13.55 -21.42 -15.26
CA LEU A 16 12.35 -22.15 -14.79
C LEU A 16 12.32 -22.37 -13.26
N LEU A 17 13.43 -22.15 -12.55
CA LEU A 17 13.51 -22.26 -11.08
C LEU A 17 13.23 -20.94 -10.35
N PHE A 18 12.97 -19.84 -11.06
CA PHE A 18 12.11 -18.77 -10.54
C PHE A 18 10.66 -19.22 -10.61
N VAL A 19 10.34 -20.32 -9.93
CA VAL A 19 8.99 -20.49 -9.41
C VAL A 19 8.86 -19.40 -8.36
N GLN A 20 8.46 -18.19 -8.79
CA GLN A 20 7.61 -17.36 -7.95
C GLN A 20 6.56 -18.34 -7.46
N THR A 21 6.60 -18.67 -6.17
CA THR A 21 5.53 -19.39 -5.53
C THR A 21 4.28 -18.56 -5.83
N ASN A 22 3.52 -18.98 -6.83
CA ASN A 22 2.25 -18.38 -7.19
C ASN A 22 1.40 -18.58 -5.94
N ILE A 23 1.31 -17.55 -5.10
CA ILE A 23 0.40 -17.55 -3.96
C ILE A 23 -0.99 -17.45 -4.60
N SER A 24 -1.55 -18.60 -4.96
CA SER A 24 -2.96 -18.72 -5.27
C SER A 24 -3.69 -18.48 -3.95
N PHE A 25 -4.40 -17.35 -3.87
CA PHE A 25 -5.32 -17.07 -2.78
C PHE A 25 -6.58 -17.91 -2.98
N ALA A 26 -7.09 -18.46 -1.89
CA ALA A 26 -8.40 -19.10 -1.91
C ALA A 26 -9.45 -17.98 -1.80
N PHE A 27 -10.24 -17.78 -2.84
CA PHE A 27 -11.44 -16.94 -2.75
C PHE A 27 -12.58 -17.76 -2.14
N PRO A 28 -13.52 -17.15 -1.40
CA PRO A 28 -13.63 -15.72 -1.10
C PRO A 28 -12.62 -15.19 -0.06
N LEU A 29 -12.58 -13.85 0.11
CA LEU A 29 -11.84 -13.21 1.20
C LEU A 29 -12.75 -12.98 2.41
N SER A 30 -12.20 -13.06 3.61
CA SER A 30 -12.89 -12.73 4.85
C SER A 30 -12.01 -11.89 5.77
N THR A 31 -12.53 -11.55 6.95
CA THR A 31 -11.80 -10.84 7.99
C THR A 31 -11.61 -11.72 9.22
N ASP A 32 -10.42 -11.63 9.80
CA ASP A 32 -10.06 -12.26 11.07
C ASP A 32 -9.22 -11.27 11.88
N SER A 33 -9.78 -10.83 13.01
CA SER A 33 -9.30 -9.65 13.73
C SER A 33 -9.12 -8.47 12.73
N ARG A 34 -8.04 -7.70 12.89
CA ARG A 34 -7.69 -6.56 12.03
C ARG A 34 -7.16 -6.93 10.64
N TRP A 35 -7.22 -8.19 10.22
CA TRP A 35 -6.64 -8.65 8.97
C TRP A 35 -7.70 -9.10 7.97
N ILE A 36 -7.41 -8.86 6.69
CA ILE A 36 -8.07 -9.54 5.58
C ILE A 36 -7.35 -10.87 5.36
N VAL A 37 -8.11 -11.95 5.20
CA VAL A 37 -7.60 -13.32 5.06
C VAL A 37 -8.30 -14.04 3.90
N ASP A 38 -7.64 -15.06 3.35
CA ASP A 38 -8.27 -16.01 2.43
C ASP A 38 -9.20 -16.98 3.19
N ASP A 39 -10.29 -17.44 2.57
CA ASP A 39 -11.20 -18.44 3.18
C ASP A 39 -10.67 -19.89 3.06
N GLY A 40 -9.35 -20.05 2.86
CA GLY A 40 -8.69 -21.34 2.84
C GLY A 40 -8.52 -21.97 4.23
N ILE A 41 -8.05 -23.24 4.27
CA ILE A 41 -7.93 -24.09 5.48
C ILE A 41 -7.15 -23.44 6.66
N LYS A 42 -6.36 -22.38 6.40
CA LYS A 42 -5.52 -21.72 7.39
C LYS A 42 -5.78 -20.22 7.58
N GLY A 43 -6.76 -19.62 6.89
CA GLY A 43 -7.04 -18.18 7.01
C GLY A 43 -5.80 -17.32 6.78
N ARG A 44 -5.12 -17.47 5.63
CA ARG A 44 -3.86 -16.78 5.40
C ARG A 44 -4.12 -15.31 5.17
N ARG A 45 -3.30 -14.45 5.76
CA ARG A 45 -3.41 -13.01 5.52
C ARG A 45 -3.22 -12.68 4.04
N VAL A 46 -4.19 -11.93 3.51
CA VAL A 46 -4.16 -11.32 2.19
C VAL A 46 -4.02 -9.83 2.40
N LYS A 47 -2.89 -9.27 1.96
CA LYS A 47 -2.68 -7.82 2.00
C LYS A 47 -3.23 -7.21 0.71
N LEU A 48 -4.15 -6.26 0.79
CA LEU A 48 -4.58 -5.50 -0.38
C LEU A 48 -3.57 -4.39 -0.62
N THR A 49 -2.89 -4.46 -1.76
CA THR A 49 -1.97 -3.43 -2.24
C THR A 49 -2.37 -3.06 -3.64
N CYS A 50 -3.37 -2.18 -3.71
CA CYS A 50 -4.05 -1.87 -4.95
C CYS A 50 -3.52 -0.60 -5.59
N VAL A 51 -3.93 -0.41 -6.83
CA VAL A 51 -3.91 0.88 -7.50
C VAL A 51 -5.35 1.29 -7.83
N ASN A 52 -5.69 2.56 -7.69
CA ASN A 52 -6.99 3.07 -8.12
C ASN A 52 -6.99 3.20 -9.66
N TRP A 53 -8.02 2.68 -10.32
CA TRP A 53 -8.21 2.87 -11.77
C TRP A 53 -9.51 3.65 -12.03
N PRO A 54 -9.40 4.90 -12.52
CA PRO A 54 -10.54 5.70 -12.91
C PRO A 54 -11.35 5.06 -14.06
N SER A 55 -12.64 4.83 -13.83
CA SER A 55 -13.65 4.43 -14.83
C SER A 55 -15.00 5.12 -14.56
N HIS A 56 -15.02 6.12 -13.67
CA HIS A 56 -16.23 6.83 -13.24
C HIS A 56 -16.44 8.21 -13.88
N LEU A 57 -15.50 8.65 -14.71
CA LEU A 57 -15.49 9.95 -15.37
C LEU A 57 -16.62 10.08 -16.40
N GLU A 58 -16.74 11.24 -17.04
CA GLU A 58 -17.83 11.62 -17.93
C GLU A 58 -18.13 10.60 -19.04
N THR A 59 -17.09 9.91 -19.53
CA THR A 59 -17.21 8.88 -20.57
C THR A 59 -17.69 7.53 -20.04
N ALA A 60 -17.63 7.32 -18.72
CA ALA A 60 -17.96 6.09 -17.98
C ALA A 60 -17.33 4.81 -18.58
N VAL A 61 -16.09 4.94 -19.04
CA VAL A 61 -15.23 3.84 -19.47
C VAL A 61 -13.85 4.01 -18.83
N ALA A 62 -13.15 2.90 -18.56
CA ALA A 62 -11.85 2.96 -17.91
C ALA A 62 -10.85 3.80 -18.71
N GLU A 63 -10.14 4.68 -18.02
CA GLU A 63 -9.14 5.56 -18.63
C GLU A 63 -7.98 4.75 -19.22
N GLY A 64 -7.32 5.29 -20.24
CA GLY A 64 -6.13 4.69 -20.86
C GLY A 64 -6.38 3.63 -21.95
N LEU A 65 -7.59 3.07 -22.07
CA LEU A 65 -7.93 2.07 -23.09
C LEU A 65 -7.83 2.54 -24.56
N SER A 66 -7.84 3.84 -24.83
CA SER A 66 -7.53 4.36 -26.16
C SER A 66 -6.03 4.42 -26.45
N LYS A 67 -5.18 4.31 -25.43
CA LYS A 67 -3.71 4.46 -25.52
C LYS A 67 -2.97 3.13 -25.49
N GLN A 68 -3.49 2.13 -24.78
CA GLN A 68 -2.86 0.82 -24.62
C GLN A 68 -3.92 -0.30 -24.62
N PRO A 69 -3.58 -1.51 -25.11
CA PRO A 69 -4.43 -2.69 -24.93
C PRO A 69 -4.69 -2.96 -23.45
N ILE A 70 -5.90 -3.43 -23.13
CA ILE A 70 -6.30 -3.68 -21.75
C ILE A 70 -5.42 -4.72 -21.05
N ASP A 71 -5.04 -5.79 -21.76
CA ASP A 71 -4.11 -6.81 -21.26
C ASP A 71 -2.75 -6.20 -20.91
N SER A 72 -2.22 -5.30 -21.74
CA SER A 72 -0.94 -4.64 -21.47
C SER A 72 -1.00 -3.73 -20.24
N ILE A 73 -2.15 -3.07 -19.98
CA ILE A 73 -2.33 -2.30 -18.75
C ILE A 73 -2.38 -3.24 -17.54
N ALA A 74 -3.15 -4.33 -17.60
CA ALA A 74 -3.26 -5.31 -16.53
C ALA A 74 -1.90 -5.98 -16.21
N GLU A 75 -1.13 -6.36 -17.23
CA GLU A 75 0.22 -6.90 -17.07
C GLU A 75 1.15 -5.89 -16.39
N LYS A 76 1.09 -4.60 -16.76
CA LYS A 76 1.88 -3.56 -16.07
C LYS A 76 1.51 -3.42 -14.60
N ILE A 77 0.23 -3.51 -14.24
CA ILE A 77 -0.21 -3.45 -12.84
C ILE A 77 0.46 -4.58 -12.04
N VAL A 78 0.49 -5.81 -12.59
CA VAL A 78 1.17 -6.96 -11.97
C VAL A 78 2.68 -6.73 -11.88
N LEU A 79 3.33 -6.26 -12.96
CA LEU A 79 4.77 -6.01 -12.99
C LEU A 79 5.22 -4.92 -12.01
N MET A 80 4.36 -3.95 -11.72
CA MET A 80 4.58 -2.92 -10.71
C MET A 80 4.38 -3.44 -9.27
N GLY A 81 3.97 -4.70 -9.10
CA GLY A 81 3.83 -5.37 -7.81
C GLY A 81 2.49 -5.15 -7.11
N PHE A 82 1.51 -4.52 -7.76
CA PHE A 82 0.15 -4.44 -7.24
C PHE A 82 -0.55 -5.79 -7.41
N ASN A 83 -1.42 -6.14 -6.47
CA ASN A 83 -2.20 -7.38 -6.51
C ASN A 83 -3.71 -7.13 -6.64
N CYS A 84 -4.12 -5.87 -6.66
CA CYS A 84 -5.50 -5.49 -6.81
C CYS A 84 -5.68 -4.15 -7.53
N VAL A 85 -6.90 -3.93 -8.01
CA VAL A 85 -7.35 -2.66 -8.57
C VAL A 85 -8.59 -2.22 -7.80
N ARG A 86 -8.57 -1.00 -7.25
CA ARG A 86 -9.80 -0.32 -6.81
C ARG A 86 -10.40 0.37 -8.04
N LEU A 87 -11.37 -0.30 -8.67
CA LEU A 87 -11.95 0.11 -9.94
C LEU A 87 -13.18 0.97 -9.66
N THR A 88 -13.04 2.25 -9.93
CA THR A 88 -14.06 3.25 -9.66
C THR A 88 -15.21 3.16 -10.66
N TRP A 89 -16.44 3.39 -10.23
CA TRP A 89 -17.61 3.43 -11.11
C TRP A 89 -18.64 4.48 -10.64
N PRO A 90 -19.39 5.11 -11.58
CA PRO A 90 -20.43 6.07 -11.23
C PRO A 90 -21.78 5.37 -11.02
N LEU A 91 -22.61 5.82 -10.08
CA LEU A 91 -23.90 5.17 -9.76
C LEU A 91 -24.78 4.99 -11.01
N TYR A 92 -24.79 5.98 -11.91
CA TYR A 92 -25.62 5.94 -13.12
C TYR A 92 -25.22 4.84 -14.10
N LEU A 93 -23.97 4.35 -14.04
CA LEU A 93 -23.56 3.14 -14.78
C LEU A 93 -24.38 1.92 -14.35
N ALA A 94 -24.82 1.86 -13.09
CA ALA A 94 -25.61 0.76 -12.55
C ALA A 94 -27.12 0.97 -12.66
N THR A 95 -27.59 2.22 -12.77
CA THR A 95 -29.00 2.56 -12.53
C THR A 95 -29.72 3.23 -13.69
N ASP A 96 -29.01 3.82 -14.66
CA ASP A 96 -29.60 4.42 -15.85
C ASP A 96 -29.38 3.48 -17.04
N GLU A 97 -30.41 2.72 -17.42
CA GLU A 97 -30.34 1.76 -18.54
C GLU A 97 -30.16 2.45 -19.89
N SER A 98 -30.75 3.64 -20.06
CA SER A 98 -30.63 4.43 -21.30
C SER A 98 -29.21 4.94 -21.53
N PHE A 99 -28.49 5.19 -20.43
CA PHE A 99 -27.08 5.54 -20.44
C PHE A 99 -26.18 4.31 -20.53
N SER A 100 -26.29 3.36 -19.61
CA SER A 100 -25.29 2.31 -19.42
C SER A 100 -25.49 1.06 -20.29
N GLY A 101 -26.74 0.71 -20.58
CA GLY A 101 -27.13 -0.51 -21.29
C GLY A 101 -27.30 -0.32 -22.79
N ILE A 102 -27.51 0.92 -23.24
CA ILE A 102 -27.74 1.26 -24.65
C ILE A 102 -26.57 2.04 -25.25
N MET A 103 -26.04 3.05 -24.55
CA MET A 103 -24.94 3.85 -25.09
C MET A 103 -23.67 3.00 -25.20
N THR A 104 -23.07 2.98 -26.39
CA THR A 104 -21.79 2.30 -26.60
C THR A 104 -20.62 3.20 -26.19
N VAL A 105 -19.44 2.60 -25.96
CA VAL A 105 -18.20 3.34 -25.72
C VAL A 105 -17.94 4.36 -26.84
N ARG A 106 -18.11 3.96 -28.11
CA ARG A 106 -17.96 4.84 -29.28
C ARG A 106 -18.90 6.04 -29.21
N GLN A 107 -20.17 5.82 -28.86
CA GLN A 107 -21.17 6.88 -28.75
C GLN A 107 -20.84 7.83 -27.59
N SER A 108 -20.44 7.30 -26.43
CA SER A 108 -20.01 8.08 -25.28
C SER A 108 -18.81 8.96 -25.62
N LEU A 109 -17.77 8.41 -26.25
CA LEU A 109 -16.59 9.17 -26.67
C LEU A 109 -16.93 10.27 -27.70
N ARG A 110 -17.77 9.96 -28.70
CA ARG A 110 -18.21 10.94 -29.71
C ARG A 110 -19.04 12.08 -29.12
N LYS A 111 -19.84 11.81 -28.08
CA LYS A 111 -20.62 12.84 -27.37
C LYS A 111 -19.72 13.95 -26.81
N PHE A 112 -18.47 13.63 -26.47
CA PHE A 112 -17.46 14.59 -25.99
C PHE A 112 -16.45 15.02 -27.06
N GLY A 113 -16.68 14.71 -28.34
CA GLY A 113 -15.77 15.08 -29.43
C GLY A 113 -14.43 14.32 -29.44
N LEU A 114 -14.33 13.18 -28.76
CA LEU A 114 -13.09 12.43 -28.56
C LEU A 114 -12.77 11.50 -29.73
N PHE A 115 -12.68 12.03 -30.95
CA PHE A 115 -12.45 11.23 -32.17
C PHE A 115 -11.12 10.49 -32.16
N GLU A 116 -10.05 11.10 -31.62
CA GLU A 116 -8.76 10.43 -31.47
C GLU A 116 -8.83 9.25 -30.50
N ALA A 117 -9.60 9.38 -29.42
CA ALA A 117 -9.82 8.27 -28.49
C ALA A 117 -10.56 7.12 -29.18
N VAL A 118 -11.56 7.41 -30.02
CA VAL A 118 -12.24 6.38 -30.83
C VAL A 118 -11.26 5.63 -31.73
N SER A 119 -10.37 6.35 -32.45
CA SER A 119 -9.31 5.73 -33.26
C SER A 119 -8.34 4.90 -32.41
N GLY A 120 -7.99 5.41 -31.23
CA GLY A 120 -7.14 4.71 -30.27
C GLY A 120 -7.74 3.41 -29.75
N PHE A 121 -9.05 3.41 -29.43
CA PHE A 121 -9.77 2.18 -29.10
C PHE A 121 -9.82 1.22 -30.28
N GLN A 122 -10.03 1.71 -31.51
CA GLN A 122 -10.05 0.86 -32.69
C GLN A 122 -8.71 0.13 -32.91
N ALA A 123 -7.60 0.78 -32.56
CA ALA A 123 -6.27 0.20 -32.64
C ALA A 123 -5.93 -0.74 -31.47
N ASN A 124 -6.29 -0.35 -30.24
CA ASN A 124 -5.83 -1.01 -29.02
C ASN A 124 -6.83 -2.01 -28.43
N ASN A 125 -8.13 -1.71 -28.51
CA ASN A 125 -9.21 -2.49 -27.88
C ASN A 125 -10.48 -2.50 -28.78
N PRO A 126 -10.40 -2.99 -30.04
CA PRO A 126 -11.51 -2.91 -30.99
C PRO A 126 -12.77 -3.65 -30.53
N SER A 127 -12.62 -4.73 -29.74
CA SER A 127 -13.73 -5.50 -29.18
C SER A 127 -14.56 -4.75 -28.15
N ILE A 128 -13.99 -3.71 -27.50
CA ILE A 128 -14.66 -2.94 -26.44
C ILE A 128 -15.42 -1.74 -27.02
N LEU A 129 -14.97 -1.19 -28.13
CA LEU A 129 -15.40 0.11 -28.65
C LEU A 129 -16.90 0.22 -28.93
N ASP A 130 -17.53 -0.87 -29.36
CA ASP A 130 -18.96 -0.90 -29.68
C ASP A 130 -19.81 -1.63 -28.63
N LEU A 131 -19.21 -1.99 -27.48
CA LEU A 131 -19.96 -2.52 -26.34
C LEU A 131 -20.73 -1.40 -25.61
N PRO A 132 -21.91 -1.72 -25.04
CA PRO A 132 -22.53 -0.88 -24.03
C PRO A 132 -21.58 -0.59 -22.86
N LEU A 133 -21.67 0.59 -22.25
CA LEU A 133 -20.75 1.02 -21.18
C LEU A 133 -20.66 0.01 -20.02
N ILE A 134 -21.79 -0.55 -19.58
CA ILE A 134 -21.78 -1.58 -18.51
C ILE A 134 -21.05 -2.87 -18.93
N LYS A 135 -21.10 -3.22 -20.21
CA LYS A 135 -20.39 -4.37 -20.78
C LYS A 135 -18.90 -4.10 -20.93
N ALA A 136 -18.52 -2.88 -21.31
CA ALA A 136 -17.12 -2.46 -21.29
C ALA A 136 -16.52 -2.54 -19.87
N PHE A 137 -17.27 -2.12 -18.84
CA PHE A 137 -16.85 -2.28 -17.44
C PHE A 137 -16.67 -3.75 -17.04
N GLN A 138 -17.59 -4.64 -17.46
CA GLN A 138 -17.46 -6.09 -17.26
C GLN A 138 -16.21 -6.67 -17.93
N GLU A 139 -15.87 -6.22 -19.13
CA GLU A 139 -14.67 -6.66 -19.85
C GLU A 139 -13.40 -6.28 -19.10
N VAL A 140 -13.36 -5.08 -18.51
CA VAL A 140 -12.23 -4.65 -17.66
C VAL A 140 -12.06 -5.55 -16.45
N VAL A 141 -13.14 -5.83 -15.72
CA VAL A 141 -13.09 -6.72 -14.54
C VAL A 141 -12.66 -8.14 -14.92
N THR A 142 -13.13 -8.65 -16.07
CA THR A 142 -12.76 -9.96 -16.60
C THR A 142 -11.28 -10.01 -16.95
N CYS A 143 -10.75 -9.01 -17.67
CA CYS A 143 -9.33 -8.94 -18.02
C CYS A 143 -8.42 -8.89 -16.77
N LEU A 144 -8.79 -8.10 -15.77
CA LEU A 144 -8.08 -8.06 -14.48
C LEU A 144 -8.06 -9.45 -13.81
N GLY A 145 -9.17 -10.18 -13.85
CA GLY A 145 -9.25 -11.55 -13.35
C GLY A 145 -8.35 -12.54 -14.09
N ASN A 146 -8.26 -12.43 -15.42
CA ASN A 146 -7.36 -13.25 -16.24
C ASN A 146 -5.88 -13.02 -15.88
N HIS A 147 -5.54 -11.82 -15.40
CA HIS A 147 -4.22 -11.46 -14.88
C HIS A 147 -4.05 -11.73 -13.38
N ARG A 148 -5.01 -12.41 -12.75
CA ARG A 148 -5.03 -12.73 -11.31
C ARG A 148 -5.00 -11.50 -10.40
N LEU A 149 -5.50 -10.36 -10.89
CA LEU A 149 -5.68 -9.15 -10.08
C LEU A 149 -7.03 -9.18 -9.39
N MET A 150 -7.02 -8.96 -8.08
CA MET A 150 -8.27 -8.77 -7.34
C MET A 150 -8.87 -7.40 -7.68
N VAL A 151 -10.19 -7.29 -7.58
CA VAL A 151 -10.93 -6.06 -7.88
C VAL A 151 -11.74 -5.66 -6.65
N VAL A 152 -11.55 -4.41 -6.23
CA VAL A 152 -12.43 -3.72 -5.30
C VAL A 152 -13.29 -2.76 -6.12
N LEU A 153 -14.60 -2.98 -6.14
CA LEU A 153 -15.53 -2.11 -6.83
C LEU A 153 -15.79 -0.87 -5.99
N ASP A 154 -15.53 0.32 -6.53
CA ASP A 154 -15.70 1.56 -5.77
C ASP A 154 -16.80 2.44 -6.35
N ASN A 155 -17.90 2.62 -5.61
CA ASN A 155 -18.92 3.58 -6.00
C ASN A 155 -18.42 5.02 -5.76
N HIS A 156 -17.77 5.57 -6.78
CA HIS A 156 -16.96 6.77 -6.61
C HIS A 156 -17.79 8.07 -6.64
N ILE A 157 -18.80 8.11 -7.51
CA ILE A 157 -19.68 9.28 -7.68
C ILE A 157 -21.04 8.80 -8.17
N SER A 158 -22.07 9.66 -8.16
CA SER A 158 -23.35 9.27 -8.73
C SER A 158 -23.45 9.60 -10.21
N GLN A 159 -23.37 10.89 -10.53
CA GLN A 159 -23.30 11.36 -11.91
C GLN A 159 -21.85 11.23 -12.41
N PRO A 160 -21.60 10.61 -13.58
CA PRO A 160 -20.25 10.49 -14.12
C PRO A 160 -19.56 11.86 -14.26
N GLY A 161 -18.31 11.95 -13.81
CA GLY A 161 -17.52 13.19 -13.83
C GLY A 161 -16.39 13.23 -12.80
N TRP A 162 -15.67 14.35 -12.75
CA TRP A 162 -14.60 14.59 -11.78
C TRP A 162 -15.14 14.76 -10.35
N CYS A 163 -14.41 14.19 -9.39
CA CYS A 163 -14.64 14.29 -7.96
C CYS A 163 -13.39 14.92 -7.31
N CYS A 164 -13.46 15.71 -6.24
CA CYS A 164 -14.59 15.88 -5.32
C CYS A 164 -14.68 17.33 -4.79
N SER A 165 -15.89 17.87 -4.62
CA SER A 165 -16.11 19.15 -3.95
C SER A 165 -17.33 19.11 -3.01
N ASP A 166 -17.44 20.07 -2.10
CA ASP A 166 -18.59 20.17 -1.19
C ASP A 166 -19.93 20.47 -1.90
N ASN A 167 -19.87 20.97 -3.14
CA ASN A 167 -21.02 21.52 -3.86
C ASN A 167 -21.30 20.85 -5.21
N ASP A 168 -20.67 19.71 -5.50
CA ASP A 168 -20.91 18.96 -6.74
C ASP A 168 -22.25 18.18 -6.76
N GLY A 169 -23.03 18.26 -5.67
CA GLY A 169 -24.31 17.57 -5.56
C GLY A 169 -24.21 16.04 -5.43
N ASN A 170 -23.03 15.51 -5.12
CA ASN A 170 -22.76 14.09 -4.92
C ASN A 170 -22.24 13.75 -3.50
N GLY A 171 -22.00 14.75 -2.64
CA GLY A 171 -21.25 14.59 -1.40
C GLY A 171 -21.93 13.75 -0.31
N PHE A 172 -23.25 13.85 -0.13
CA PHE A 172 -23.95 13.11 0.93
C PHE A 172 -25.37 12.67 0.54
N PHE A 173 -25.93 11.73 1.30
CA PHE A 173 -27.29 11.25 1.14
C PHE A 173 -28.31 12.39 1.13
N GLY A 174 -29.12 12.47 0.06
CA GLY A 174 -30.08 13.55 -0.14
C GLY A 174 -29.52 14.75 -0.92
N ASP A 175 -28.27 14.70 -1.38
CA ASP A 175 -27.81 15.57 -2.45
C ASP A 175 -28.46 15.27 -3.79
N ARG A 176 -28.37 16.25 -4.70
CA ARG A 176 -29.05 16.26 -6.00
C ARG A 176 -28.88 14.94 -6.75
N HIS A 177 -27.70 14.33 -6.68
CA HIS A 177 -27.35 13.12 -7.40
C HIS A 177 -27.23 11.88 -6.50
N LEU A 178 -27.25 12.02 -5.17
CA LEU A 178 -27.12 10.88 -4.24
C LEU A 178 -28.45 10.57 -3.53
N ASN A 179 -29.37 9.97 -4.29
CA ASN A 179 -30.59 9.39 -3.75
C ASN A 179 -30.28 8.03 -3.09
N PRO A 180 -30.57 7.83 -1.78
CA PRO A 180 -30.18 6.60 -1.07
C PRO A 180 -30.82 5.31 -1.61
N ASN A 181 -32.07 5.37 -2.07
CA ASN A 181 -32.75 4.19 -2.60
C ASN A 181 -32.18 3.79 -3.96
N LEU A 182 -31.88 4.78 -4.81
CA LEU A 182 -31.21 4.56 -6.09
C LEU A 182 -29.80 4.01 -5.88
N TRP A 183 -29.07 4.56 -4.91
CA TRP A 183 -27.74 4.12 -4.52
C TRP A 183 -27.73 2.65 -4.07
N ILE A 184 -28.63 2.26 -3.15
CA ILE A 184 -28.79 0.85 -2.73
C ILE A 184 -29.07 -0.06 -3.94
N LYS A 185 -29.98 0.35 -4.84
CA LYS A 185 -30.30 -0.41 -6.06
C LYS A 185 -29.06 -0.59 -6.95
N GLY A 186 -28.28 0.47 -7.14
CA GLY A 186 -27.04 0.42 -7.93
C GLY A 186 -25.98 -0.48 -7.32
N LEU A 187 -25.78 -0.41 -6.00
CA LEU A 187 -24.89 -1.30 -5.27
C LEU A 187 -25.28 -2.77 -5.45
N MET A 188 -26.56 -3.11 -5.25
CA MET A 188 -27.05 -4.48 -5.45
C MET A 188 -26.87 -4.93 -6.90
N LYS A 189 -27.13 -4.06 -7.88
CA LYS A 189 -26.96 -4.37 -9.31
C LYS A 189 -25.51 -4.72 -9.63
N LEU A 190 -24.54 -3.91 -9.20
CA LEU A 190 -23.12 -4.18 -9.45
C LEU A 190 -22.60 -5.37 -8.66
N ALA A 191 -23.01 -5.55 -7.40
CA ALA A 191 -22.59 -6.68 -6.58
C ALA A 191 -23.11 -8.02 -7.13
N SER A 192 -24.39 -8.08 -7.52
CA SER A 192 -25.00 -9.28 -8.13
C SER A 192 -24.44 -9.61 -9.51
N MET A 193 -24.02 -8.60 -10.27
CA MET A 193 -23.44 -8.78 -11.61
C MET A 193 -22.15 -9.61 -11.60
N PHE A 194 -21.41 -9.59 -10.50
CA PHE A 194 -20.16 -10.34 -10.34
C PHE A 194 -20.29 -11.53 -9.37
N ALA A 195 -21.43 -11.68 -8.68
CA ALA A 195 -21.70 -12.83 -7.83
C ALA A 195 -21.70 -14.12 -8.67
N ASN A 196 -20.90 -15.11 -8.25
CA ASN A 196 -20.71 -16.39 -8.97
C ASN A 196 -20.17 -16.29 -10.41
N VAL A 197 -19.80 -15.09 -10.88
CA VAL A 197 -19.27 -14.86 -12.23
C VAL A 197 -17.77 -14.57 -12.19
N SER A 198 -17.32 -13.79 -11.21
CA SER A 198 -15.95 -13.31 -11.12
C SER A 198 -15.44 -13.45 -9.69
N SER A 199 -14.64 -14.49 -9.46
CA SER A 199 -14.02 -14.74 -8.14
C SER A 199 -12.95 -13.71 -7.80
N ASN A 200 -12.47 -12.94 -8.79
CA ASN A 200 -11.48 -11.89 -8.55
C ASN A 200 -12.10 -10.58 -8.04
N VAL A 201 -13.42 -10.39 -8.09
CA VAL A 201 -14.05 -9.30 -7.32
C VAL A 201 -14.09 -9.72 -5.86
N VAL A 202 -13.33 -9.02 -5.03
CA VAL A 202 -13.11 -9.39 -3.61
C VAL A 202 -13.76 -8.44 -2.63
N GLY A 203 -14.18 -7.26 -3.07
CA GLY A 203 -14.78 -6.27 -2.20
C GLY A 203 -15.54 -5.19 -2.96
N MET A 204 -16.39 -4.48 -2.23
CA MET A 204 -17.07 -3.28 -2.71
C MET A 204 -16.96 -2.15 -1.68
N SER A 205 -16.29 -1.06 -2.07
CA SER A 205 -16.34 0.24 -1.39
C SER A 205 -17.68 0.89 -1.68
N LEU A 206 -18.47 1.09 -0.62
CA LEU A 206 -19.89 1.42 -0.72
C LEU A 206 -20.12 2.83 -1.28
N ARG A 207 -19.29 3.82 -0.92
CA ARG A 207 -19.40 5.18 -1.41
C ARG A 207 -18.11 5.95 -1.12
N ASN A 208 -17.48 6.53 -2.14
CA ASN A 208 -16.31 7.38 -1.98
C ASN A 208 -16.63 8.72 -1.31
N GLU A 209 -15.84 9.09 -0.29
CA GLU A 209 -15.72 10.44 0.26
C GLU A 209 -17.05 11.12 0.62
N LEU A 210 -17.82 10.53 1.56
CA LEU A 210 -19.01 11.21 2.07
C LEU A 210 -18.62 12.54 2.75
N ARG A 211 -19.25 13.64 2.32
CA ARG A 211 -18.77 15.02 2.59
C ARG A 211 -19.86 16.07 2.43
N GLY A 212 -19.50 17.33 2.64
CA GLY A 212 -20.35 18.48 2.34
C GLY A 212 -21.34 18.82 3.47
N PRO A 213 -22.11 19.90 3.31
CA PRO A 213 -22.87 20.52 4.39
C PRO A 213 -24.06 19.71 4.91
N LYS A 214 -24.53 18.71 4.15
CA LYS A 214 -25.65 17.83 4.57
C LYS A 214 -25.20 16.63 5.42
N GLN A 215 -23.90 16.39 5.52
CA GLN A 215 -23.39 15.21 6.19
C GLN A 215 -23.81 15.18 7.66
N ASN A 216 -24.25 14.02 8.13
CA ASN A 216 -24.61 13.82 9.52
C ASN A 216 -24.49 12.34 9.92
N ILE A 217 -24.14 12.09 11.18
CA ILE A 217 -23.89 10.74 11.71
C ILE A 217 -25.16 9.86 11.66
N LYS A 218 -26.34 10.44 11.91
CA LYS A 218 -27.61 9.70 11.95
C LYS A 218 -27.92 9.04 10.60
N ASP A 219 -27.84 9.81 9.53
CA ASP A 219 -28.09 9.32 8.17
C ASP A 219 -26.95 8.45 7.67
N TRP A 220 -25.70 8.74 8.04
CA TRP A 220 -24.57 7.85 7.76
C TRP A 220 -24.84 6.44 8.30
N TYR A 221 -25.19 6.30 9.59
CA TYR A 221 -25.52 4.99 10.17
C TYR A 221 -26.71 4.33 9.50
N LYS A 222 -27.72 5.11 9.12
CA LYS A 222 -28.94 4.59 8.50
C LYS A 222 -28.65 4.03 7.11
N TYR A 223 -27.98 4.80 6.26
CA TYR A 223 -27.82 4.44 4.86
C TYR A 223 -26.60 3.55 4.63
N MET A 224 -25.46 3.77 5.30
CA MET A 224 -24.31 2.88 5.17
C MET A 224 -24.65 1.46 5.64
N ARG A 225 -25.42 1.31 6.74
CA ARG A 225 -25.92 -0.02 7.15
C ARG A 225 -26.81 -0.64 6.08
N LYS A 226 -27.77 0.11 5.54
CA LYS A 226 -28.65 -0.40 4.47
C LYS A 226 -27.88 -0.82 3.23
N GLY A 227 -26.89 -0.04 2.80
CA GLY A 227 -26.01 -0.37 1.67
C GLY A 227 -25.19 -1.63 1.95
N ALA A 228 -24.61 -1.74 3.13
CA ALA A 228 -23.83 -2.90 3.56
C ALA A 228 -24.66 -4.20 3.55
N GLU A 229 -25.83 -4.17 4.18
CA GLU A 229 -26.77 -5.32 4.19
C GLU A 229 -27.22 -5.68 2.78
N ALA A 230 -27.51 -4.69 1.94
CA ALA A 230 -27.97 -4.90 0.58
C ALA A 230 -26.90 -5.58 -0.29
N VAL A 231 -25.65 -5.12 -0.23
CA VAL A 231 -24.53 -5.74 -0.94
C VAL A 231 -24.32 -7.18 -0.47
N HIS A 232 -24.22 -7.40 0.83
CA HIS A 232 -24.00 -8.74 1.38
C HIS A 232 -25.15 -9.70 1.06
N SER A 233 -26.40 -9.21 0.98
CA SER A 233 -27.57 -10.05 0.66
C SER A 233 -27.54 -10.65 -0.76
N VAL A 234 -26.86 -9.99 -1.70
CA VAL A 234 -26.78 -10.44 -3.10
C VAL A 234 -25.42 -11.02 -3.47
N ASN A 235 -24.38 -10.69 -2.71
CA ASN A 235 -23.03 -11.22 -2.88
C ASN A 235 -22.34 -11.37 -1.51
N PRO A 236 -22.56 -12.49 -0.80
CA PRO A 236 -21.98 -12.72 0.53
C PRO A 236 -20.48 -13.06 0.49
N ASP A 237 -19.93 -13.31 -0.70
CA ASP A 237 -18.55 -13.76 -0.88
C ASP A 237 -17.54 -12.61 -0.79
N ILE A 238 -17.97 -11.37 -1.06
CA ILE A 238 -17.10 -10.20 -1.09
C ILE A 238 -17.05 -9.45 0.24
N LEU A 239 -15.94 -8.73 0.46
CA LEU A 239 -15.81 -7.77 1.54
C LEU A 239 -16.72 -6.57 1.30
N VAL A 240 -17.36 -6.09 2.37
CA VAL A 240 -18.13 -4.84 2.39
C VAL A 240 -17.26 -3.77 3.03
N ILE A 241 -16.84 -2.80 2.22
CA ILE A 241 -15.90 -1.75 2.62
C ILE A 241 -16.68 -0.45 2.87
N VAL A 242 -16.59 0.07 4.08
CA VAL A 242 -17.41 1.17 4.60
C VAL A 242 -16.55 2.41 4.80
N SER A 243 -16.88 3.48 4.09
CA SER A 243 -16.24 4.79 4.10
C SER A 243 -16.69 5.68 5.26
N GLY A 244 -15.88 6.70 5.56
CA GLY A 244 -16.08 7.62 6.68
C GLY A 244 -16.88 8.86 6.32
N LEU A 245 -16.73 9.90 7.14
CA LEU A 245 -17.19 11.26 6.88
C LEU A 245 -15.99 12.16 6.55
N ASN A 246 -16.29 13.39 6.11
CA ASN A 246 -15.28 14.41 5.81
C ASN A 246 -14.22 13.92 4.82
N TYR A 247 -14.63 13.49 3.61
CA TYR A 247 -13.70 12.95 2.61
C TYR A 247 -12.94 11.70 3.10
N ASP A 248 -13.65 10.83 3.82
CA ASP A 248 -13.13 9.59 4.41
C ASP A 248 -11.95 9.79 5.38
N THR A 249 -11.91 10.95 6.03
CA THR A 249 -10.90 11.29 7.05
C THR A 249 -11.37 11.03 8.48
N ASP A 250 -12.68 10.86 8.70
CA ASP A 250 -13.27 10.74 10.02
C ASP A 250 -14.13 9.48 10.19
N LEU A 251 -13.68 8.58 11.07
CA LEU A 251 -14.40 7.43 11.60
C LEU A 251 -14.51 7.49 13.13
N SER A 252 -14.20 8.64 13.74
CA SER A 252 -14.06 8.78 15.20
C SER A 252 -15.37 8.51 15.95
N PHE A 253 -16.50 8.80 15.33
CA PHE A 253 -17.84 8.52 15.87
C PHE A 253 -18.13 7.01 16.06
N LEU A 254 -17.31 6.12 15.48
CA LEU A 254 -17.38 4.67 15.74
C LEU A 254 -16.79 4.27 17.10
N ARG A 255 -16.17 5.21 17.84
CA ARG A 255 -15.74 4.99 19.23
C ARG A 255 -16.94 4.81 20.15
N ASP A 256 -17.94 5.68 19.99
CA ASP A 256 -19.10 5.79 20.87
C ASP A 256 -20.21 4.80 20.50
N ARG A 257 -20.36 4.50 19.20
CA ARG A 257 -21.35 3.56 18.70
C ARG A 257 -20.70 2.63 17.66
N PRO A 258 -20.81 1.30 17.80
CA PRO A 258 -20.28 0.40 16.78
C PRO A 258 -21.17 0.40 15.52
N PHE A 259 -20.58 0.11 14.37
CA PHE A 259 -21.31 -0.17 13.14
C PHE A 259 -21.79 -1.63 13.12
N GLU A 260 -23.04 -1.82 13.48
CA GLU A 260 -23.66 -3.15 13.56
C GLU A 260 -24.30 -3.55 12.22
N VAL A 261 -23.96 -4.75 11.77
CA VAL A 261 -24.50 -5.46 10.60
C VAL A 261 -24.84 -6.91 10.97
N SER A 262 -25.70 -7.55 10.18
CA SER A 262 -26.17 -8.93 10.41
C SER A 262 -25.13 -10.00 10.10
N PHE A 263 -24.18 -9.68 9.23
CA PHE A 263 -23.13 -10.58 8.77
C PHE A 263 -21.82 -10.42 9.56
N ARG A 264 -20.95 -11.43 9.48
CA ARG A 264 -19.66 -11.46 10.18
C ARG A 264 -18.54 -11.70 9.20
N ARG A 265 -17.32 -11.32 9.60
CA ARG A 265 -16.07 -11.63 8.87
C ARG A 265 -16.02 -11.10 7.43
N LYS A 266 -16.79 -10.06 7.09
CA LYS A 266 -16.76 -9.43 5.75
C LYS A 266 -16.63 -7.90 5.80
N LEU A 267 -16.68 -7.31 7.00
CA LEU A 267 -16.66 -5.85 7.16
C LEU A 267 -15.23 -5.31 7.22
N VAL A 268 -14.96 -4.27 6.42
CA VAL A 268 -13.71 -3.49 6.41
C VAL A 268 -14.07 -2.01 6.45
N PHE A 269 -13.30 -1.19 7.14
CA PHE A 269 -13.42 0.27 7.05
C PHE A 269 -12.35 0.84 6.14
N GLU A 270 -12.68 1.91 5.43
CA GLU A 270 -11.71 2.63 4.61
C GLU A 270 -11.50 4.08 5.04
N ILE A 271 -10.28 4.57 4.82
CA ILE A 271 -9.89 5.96 5.01
C ILE A 271 -9.07 6.45 3.84
N HIS A 272 -9.10 7.75 3.62
CA HIS A 272 -8.21 8.43 2.70
C HIS A 272 -7.14 9.17 3.50
N TRP A 273 -5.95 9.34 2.92
CA TRP A 273 -4.89 10.16 3.52
C TRP A 273 -3.97 10.77 2.47
N TYR A 274 -4.05 12.08 2.29
CA TYR A 274 -3.22 12.83 1.35
C TYR A 274 -2.31 13.85 2.03
N GLY A 275 -1.16 14.10 1.41
CA GLY A 275 -0.21 15.11 1.86
C GLY A 275 -0.76 16.53 1.80
N PHE A 276 -1.61 16.85 0.83
CA PHE A 276 -2.14 18.21 0.64
C PHE A 276 -3.21 18.64 1.65
N TRP A 277 -3.66 17.77 2.54
CA TRP A 277 -4.59 18.13 3.62
C TRP A 277 -3.92 18.80 4.82
N SER A 278 -2.60 18.71 4.90
CA SER A 278 -1.79 19.29 5.96
C SER A 278 -0.59 19.99 5.37
N SER A 279 -0.04 20.99 6.08
CA SER A 279 1.25 21.58 5.70
C SER A 279 2.39 20.71 6.21
N TRP A 280 3.12 20.08 5.29
CA TRP A 280 4.36 19.35 5.55
C TRP A 280 5.59 20.25 5.45
N GLU A 281 5.35 21.55 5.28
CA GLU A 281 6.33 22.63 5.27
C GLU A 281 6.03 23.63 6.40
N GLY A 282 7.00 24.48 6.72
CA GLY A 282 6.79 25.57 7.71
C GLY A 282 6.97 25.19 9.18
N ASP A 283 7.06 23.91 9.54
CA ASP A 283 7.34 23.44 10.91
C ASP A 283 8.34 22.26 10.88
N ASN A 284 8.83 21.87 12.06
CA ASN A 284 9.71 20.73 12.25
C ASN A 284 9.02 19.43 11.81
N LEU A 285 9.63 18.73 10.84
CA LEU A 285 9.02 17.55 10.22
C LEU A 285 8.76 16.39 11.20
N ASN A 286 9.52 16.27 12.29
CA ASN A 286 9.23 15.28 13.32
C ASN A 286 7.92 15.59 14.04
N LYS A 287 7.65 16.87 14.31
CA LYS A 287 6.40 17.33 14.95
C LYS A 287 5.20 17.13 14.04
N ILE A 288 5.36 17.52 12.76
CA ILE A 288 4.32 17.32 11.75
C ILE A 288 3.98 15.82 11.68
N CYS A 289 4.96 14.95 11.40
CA CYS A 289 4.68 13.52 11.29
C CYS A 289 4.12 12.90 12.59
N GLY A 290 4.60 13.33 13.76
CA GLY A 290 4.05 12.92 15.05
C GLY A 290 2.56 13.28 15.20
N ARG A 291 2.22 14.54 14.94
CA ARG A 291 0.84 15.06 14.99
C ARG A 291 -0.09 14.38 14.00
N GLU A 292 0.34 14.25 12.74
CA GLU A 292 -0.48 13.66 11.68
C GLU A 292 -0.74 12.18 11.94
N THR A 293 0.27 11.42 12.39
CA THR A 293 0.09 10.01 12.74
C THR A 293 -0.78 9.82 13.98
N GLU A 294 -0.66 10.68 15.00
CA GLU A 294 -1.57 10.69 16.15
C GLU A 294 -3.01 11.00 15.71
N ASN A 295 -3.20 11.95 14.79
CA ASN A 295 -4.51 12.25 14.24
C ASN A 295 -5.12 11.05 13.50
N ILE A 296 -4.37 10.35 12.65
CA ILE A 296 -4.84 9.12 11.99
C ILE A 296 -5.23 8.05 13.03
N MET A 297 -4.42 7.85 14.06
CA MET A 297 -4.76 6.89 15.14
C MET A 297 -6.02 7.30 15.91
N LYS A 298 -6.22 8.61 16.11
CA LYS A 298 -7.39 9.18 16.76
C LYS A 298 -8.66 9.04 15.90
N MET A 299 -8.58 9.28 14.60
CA MET A 299 -9.75 9.28 13.72
C MET A 299 -10.18 7.88 13.28
N SER A 300 -9.25 6.93 13.15
CA SER A 300 -9.58 5.60 12.61
C SER A 300 -8.71 4.46 13.14
N GLY A 301 -7.46 4.71 13.53
CA GLY A 301 -6.53 3.64 13.92
C GLY A 301 -6.97 2.80 15.13
N PHE A 302 -7.85 3.31 15.99
CA PHE A 302 -8.47 2.54 17.08
C PHE A 302 -9.29 1.33 16.60
N LEU A 303 -9.76 1.33 15.35
CA LEU A 303 -10.46 0.18 14.75
C LEU A 303 -9.53 -1.05 14.68
N LEU A 304 -8.25 -0.83 14.37
CA LEU A 304 -7.25 -1.89 14.34
C LEU A 304 -7.00 -2.48 15.73
N GLU A 305 -7.09 -1.67 16.78
CA GLU A 305 -6.98 -2.11 18.19
C GLU A 305 -8.20 -2.92 18.63
N LYS A 306 -9.39 -2.57 18.10
CA LYS A 306 -10.63 -3.34 18.26
C LYS A 306 -10.67 -4.62 17.39
N GLY A 307 -9.61 -4.91 16.63
CA GLY A 307 -9.56 -6.08 15.76
C GLY A 307 -10.48 -5.96 14.54
N ILE A 308 -10.61 -4.76 13.97
CA ILE A 308 -11.38 -4.49 12.75
C ILE A 308 -10.41 -4.00 11.66
N PRO A 309 -10.45 -4.55 10.43
CA PRO A 309 -9.54 -4.13 9.37
C PRO A 309 -9.76 -2.68 8.93
N LEU A 310 -8.67 -2.00 8.60
CA LEU A 310 -8.64 -0.64 8.08
C LEU A 310 -7.84 -0.59 6.78
N PHE A 311 -8.49 -0.15 5.71
CA PHE A 311 -7.95 -0.04 4.36
C PHE A 311 -7.71 1.44 4.01
N VAL A 312 -6.48 1.82 3.69
CA VAL A 312 -6.22 3.17 3.15
C VAL A 312 -6.56 3.16 1.66
N SER A 313 -7.84 3.30 1.32
CA SER A 313 -8.36 3.17 -0.05
C SER A 313 -7.85 4.26 -1.00
N GLU A 314 -7.38 5.38 -0.45
CA GLU A 314 -6.64 6.38 -1.23
C GLU A 314 -5.52 7.04 -0.42
N PHE A 315 -4.35 7.06 -1.04
CA PHE A 315 -3.27 7.99 -0.74
C PHE A 315 -2.51 8.23 -2.06
N GLY A 316 -1.82 9.35 -2.17
CA GLY A 316 -1.09 9.65 -3.40
C GLY A 316 -0.17 10.85 -3.22
N ILE A 317 0.76 10.99 -4.16
CA ILE A 317 1.67 12.13 -4.26
C ILE A 317 1.90 12.50 -5.72
N ASP A 318 2.34 13.72 -5.96
CA ASP A 318 2.86 14.13 -7.26
C ASP A 318 4.06 13.26 -7.68
N GLN A 319 3.84 12.40 -8.67
CA GLN A 319 4.82 11.44 -9.18
C GLN A 319 5.93 12.13 -10.01
N ARG A 320 5.82 13.42 -10.34
CA ARG A 320 6.94 14.18 -10.94
C ARG A 320 8.09 14.36 -9.94
N GLY A 321 7.84 14.14 -8.65
CA GLY A 321 8.86 14.09 -7.60
C GLY A 321 9.41 15.46 -7.16
N ASN A 322 8.87 16.56 -7.67
CA ASN A 322 9.29 17.93 -7.34
C ASN A 322 8.43 18.61 -6.25
N ASN A 323 7.32 17.99 -5.82
CA ASN A 323 6.49 18.51 -4.75
C ASN A 323 7.09 18.18 -3.37
N VAL A 324 7.59 19.21 -2.68
CA VAL A 324 8.28 19.06 -1.38
C VAL A 324 7.33 18.56 -0.30
N ASN A 325 6.12 19.12 -0.23
CA ASN A 325 5.09 18.74 0.73
C ASN A 325 4.76 17.25 0.66
N ASP A 326 4.45 16.78 -0.54
CA ASP A 326 4.09 15.39 -0.80
C ASP A 326 5.25 14.41 -0.54
N ASN A 327 6.46 14.78 -0.95
CA ASN A 327 7.66 13.97 -0.68
C ASN A 327 7.99 13.85 0.82
N ARG A 328 7.58 14.82 1.64
CA ARG A 328 7.72 14.77 3.10
C ARG A 328 6.61 13.90 3.71
N PHE A 329 5.37 14.08 3.26
CA PHE A 329 4.22 13.24 3.61
C PHE A 329 4.50 11.76 3.35
N LEU A 330 4.93 11.38 2.15
CA LEU A 330 5.08 9.98 1.76
C LEU A 330 6.03 9.22 2.69
N SER A 331 7.10 9.86 3.16
CA SER A 331 8.03 9.20 4.10
C SER A 331 7.38 8.92 5.45
N CYS A 332 6.48 9.80 5.93
CA CYS A 332 5.71 9.58 7.15
C CYS A 332 4.64 8.50 6.95
N PHE A 333 3.92 8.54 5.81
CA PHE A 333 2.97 7.52 5.41
C PHE A 333 3.61 6.13 5.38
N MET A 334 4.75 5.98 4.69
CA MET A 334 5.48 4.72 4.60
C MET A 334 5.86 4.17 5.98
N ALA A 335 6.22 5.05 6.93
CA ALA A 335 6.55 4.63 8.29
C ALA A 335 5.34 4.05 9.02
N LEU A 336 4.18 4.71 8.93
CA LEU A 336 2.95 4.25 9.57
C LEU A 336 2.39 2.99 8.88
N ALA A 337 2.37 2.99 7.55
CA ALA A 337 1.90 1.88 6.74
C ALA A 337 2.75 0.63 6.95
N ALA A 338 4.07 0.74 7.10
CA ALA A 338 4.94 -0.38 7.45
C ALA A 338 4.76 -0.84 8.90
N ASP A 339 4.67 0.09 9.87
CA ASP A 339 4.52 -0.24 11.28
C ASP A 339 3.21 -0.97 11.57
N LEU A 340 2.09 -0.43 11.09
CA LEU A 340 0.78 -1.05 11.23
C LEU A 340 0.53 -2.13 10.18
N ASP A 341 1.35 -2.21 9.14
CA ASP A 341 1.16 -3.11 8.02
C ASP A 341 -0.22 -2.94 7.38
N LEU A 342 -0.60 -1.71 7.05
CA LEU A 342 -1.94 -1.36 6.54
C LEU A 342 -2.17 -1.89 5.13
N ASP A 343 -3.39 -2.30 4.83
CA ASP A 343 -3.87 -2.47 3.46
C ASP A 343 -4.04 -1.09 2.80
N TRP A 344 -3.76 -0.95 1.51
CA TRP A 344 -3.76 0.36 0.85
C TRP A 344 -4.04 0.30 -0.65
N ALA A 345 -4.50 1.41 -1.21
CA ALA A 345 -4.64 1.62 -2.64
C ALA A 345 -4.08 2.98 -3.06
N LEU A 346 -3.12 2.97 -4.00
CA LEU A 346 -2.44 4.16 -4.48
C LEU A 346 -3.33 4.89 -5.49
N TRP A 347 -3.59 6.17 -5.24
CA TRP A 347 -4.18 7.08 -6.22
C TRP A 347 -3.04 7.74 -7.02
N THR A 348 -2.90 7.48 -8.32
CA THR A 348 -3.78 6.65 -9.19
C THR A 348 -2.98 5.95 -10.29
N LEU A 349 -3.56 4.94 -10.95
CA LEU A 349 -2.96 4.29 -12.11
C LEU A 349 -2.87 5.25 -13.30
N ALA A 350 -3.88 6.09 -13.46
CA ALA A 350 -4.09 6.90 -14.65
C ALA A 350 -2.99 7.94 -14.84
N GLY A 351 -2.34 7.93 -16.01
CA GLY A 351 -1.39 8.97 -16.39
C GLY A 351 -2.04 10.13 -17.16
N SER A 352 -3.25 9.93 -17.68
CA SER A 352 -4.05 10.96 -18.34
C SER A 352 -5.53 10.58 -18.32
N TYR A 353 -6.39 11.57 -18.57
CA TYR A 353 -7.84 11.40 -18.67
C TYR A 353 -8.36 11.75 -20.06
N TYR A 354 -9.42 11.08 -20.51
CA TYR A 354 -10.14 11.47 -21.72
C TYR A 354 -10.70 12.88 -21.60
N VAL A 355 -11.40 13.15 -20.49
CA VAL A 355 -11.93 14.45 -20.11
C VAL A 355 -11.79 14.58 -18.60
N ARG A 356 -11.27 15.71 -18.14
CA ARG A 356 -11.29 16.11 -16.73
C ARG A 356 -11.58 17.60 -16.67
N GLU A 357 -12.63 17.97 -15.94
CA GLU A 357 -13.00 19.39 -15.76
C GLU A 357 -13.11 20.15 -17.10
N LYS A 358 -13.65 19.49 -18.13
CA LYS A 358 -13.78 19.98 -19.52
C LYS A 358 -12.47 20.10 -20.31
N THR A 359 -11.34 19.71 -19.75
CA THR A 359 -10.06 19.58 -20.47
C THR A 359 -9.92 18.18 -21.04
N ILE A 360 -9.66 18.09 -22.34
CA ILE A 360 -9.40 16.82 -23.04
C ILE A 360 -7.94 16.43 -22.86
N GLY A 361 -7.67 15.16 -22.54
CA GLY A 361 -6.29 14.62 -22.54
C GLY A 361 -5.41 15.18 -21.43
N SER A 362 -5.97 15.63 -20.32
CA SER A 362 -5.21 16.24 -19.20
C SER A 362 -4.20 15.25 -18.61
N ASP A 363 -2.96 15.69 -18.40
CA ASP A 363 -1.93 14.93 -17.66
C ASP A 363 -2.31 14.76 -16.19
N GLU A 364 -2.15 13.55 -15.66
CA GLU A 364 -2.34 13.25 -14.25
C GLU A 364 -0.97 13.13 -13.57
N SER A 365 -0.58 14.17 -12.84
CA SER A 365 0.72 14.20 -12.16
C SER A 365 0.80 13.23 -10.99
N PHE A 366 -0.32 12.79 -10.41
CA PHE A 366 -0.38 11.74 -9.39
C PHE A 366 -0.33 10.32 -10.00
N GLY A 367 -0.38 10.23 -11.33
CA GLY A 367 -0.42 8.99 -12.09
C GLY A 367 0.86 8.19 -11.99
N VAL A 368 0.74 6.91 -11.62
CA VAL A 368 1.86 5.95 -11.65
C VAL A 368 2.38 5.79 -13.08
N LEU A 369 1.48 5.84 -14.07
CA LEU A 369 1.84 5.83 -15.49
C LEU A 369 2.03 7.25 -16.04
N ASP A 370 2.81 7.36 -17.11
CA ASP A 370 2.97 8.58 -17.86
C ASP A 370 1.72 8.94 -18.69
N LEU A 371 1.72 10.14 -19.28
CA LEU A 371 0.63 10.66 -20.12
C LEU A 371 0.15 9.66 -21.20
N ASN A 372 1.07 8.85 -21.73
CA ASN A 372 0.82 7.89 -22.81
C ASN A 372 0.44 6.49 -22.32
N TRP A 373 0.39 6.27 -21.01
CA TRP A 373 0.19 4.97 -20.38
C TRP A 373 1.28 3.95 -20.75
N SER A 374 2.42 4.41 -21.28
CA SER A 374 3.46 3.54 -21.83
C SER A 374 4.53 3.21 -20.78
N SER A 375 4.89 4.15 -19.92
CA SER A 375 5.97 3.98 -18.95
C SER A 375 5.53 4.31 -17.52
N ILE A 376 6.27 3.76 -16.55
CA ILE A 376 6.16 4.17 -15.15
C ILE A 376 6.74 5.58 -15.03
N ARG A 377 5.96 6.52 -14.48
CA ARG A 377 6.35 7.92 -14.34
C ARG A 377 7.53 8.11 -13.40
N ASN A 378 7.54 7.38 -12.28
CA ASN A 378 8.59 7.49 -11.27
C ASN A 378 8.94 6.14 -10.64
N SER A 379 10.01 5.54 -11.14
CA SER A 379 10.50 4.25 -10.65
C SER A 379 11.07 4.34 -9.23
N ILE A 380 11.55 5.51 -8.78
CA ILE A 380 12.09 5.70 -7.43
C ILE A 380 10.95 5.64 -6.39
N ILE A 381 9.85 6.35 -6.64
CA ILE A 381 8.66 6.31 -5.77
C ILE A 381 8.06 4.89 -5.76
N LEU A 382 7.93 4.26 -6.92
CA LEU A 382 7.44 2.88 -7.00
C LEU A 382 8.33 1.90 -6.23
N GLN A 383 9.66 2.02 -6.35
CA GLN A 383 10.61 1.22 -5.59
C GLN A 383 10.44 1.44 -4.08
N MET A 384 10.27 2.70 -3.65
CA MET A 384 10.03 3.03 -2.25
C MET A 384 8.77 2.34 -1.71
N ILE A 385 7.65 2.40 -2.45
CA ILE A 385 6.36 1.78 -2.07
C ILE A 385 6.44 0.24 -2.09
N SER A 386 7.26 -0.36 -2.96
CA SER A 386 7.38 -1.83 -3.09
C SER A 386 7.72 -2.54 -1.76
N ALA A 387 8.37 -1.83 -0.84
CA ALA A 387 8.70 -2.33 0.50
C ALA A 387 7.48 -2.81 1.30
N ILE A 388 6.36 -2.10 1.12
CA ILE A 388 5.08 -2.32 1.80
C ILE A 388 4.05 -3.01 0.91
N GLN A 389 4.45 -3.56 -0.26
CA GLN A 389 3.54 -4.35 -1.11
C GLN A 389 3.29 -5.75 -0.53
N SER A 390 4.33 -6.40 -0.02
CA SER A 390 4.17 -7.68 0.68
C SER A 390 3.73 -7.47 2.14
N PRO A 391 2.97 -8.39 2.75
CA PRO A 391 2.66 -8.33 4.18
C PRO A 391 3.92 -8.46 5.03
N PHE A 392 4.14 -7.54 5.96
CA PHE A 392 5.17 -7.72 6.99
C PHE A 392 4.73 -8.76 8.02
N ARG A 393 3.46 -8.80 8.43
CA ARG A 393 2.88 -9.68 9.45
C ARG A 393 1.84 -10.62 8.82
N GLY A 394 1.49 -11.73 9.48
CA GLY A 394 0.31 -12.53 9.14
C GLY A 394 0.52 -13.65 8.11
N LEU A 395 1.66 -13.69 7.43
CA LEU A 395 2.19 -14.95 6.92
C LEU A 395 2.83 -15.65 8.14
N MET A 396 2.20 -16.67 8.72
CA MET A 396 2.79 -17.46 9.82
C MET A 396 3.96 -18.34 9.33
N GLU A 397 4.85 -17.77 8.52
CA GLU A 397 6.06 -18.43 8.04
C GLU A 397 7.09 -18.57 9.16
N THR A 398 7.17 -17.57 10.05
CA THR A 398 8.13 -17.52 11.15
C THR A 398 7.58 -16.79 12.38
N GLN A 399 8.26 -16.94 13.52
CA GLN A 399 7.97 -16.18 14.73
C GLN A 399 8.14 -14.66 14.48
N PRO A 400 7.29 -13.80 15.08
CA PRO A 400 7.40 -12.35 14.92
C PRO A 400 8.77 -11.82 15.33
N LYS A 401 9.42 -11.09 14.42
CA LYS A 401 10.71 -10.42 14.61
C LYS A 401 10.59 -8.92 14.40
N LYS A 402 11.47 -8.13 15.02
CA LYS A 402 11.63 -6.71 14.65
C LYS A 402 12.70 -6.54 13.58
N ILE A 403 12.41 -5.75 12.57
CA ILE A 403 13.35 -5.27 11.56
C ILE A 403 13.44 -3.74 11.66
N ILE A 404 14.56 -3.16 11.22
CA ILE A 404 14.74 -1.70 11.23
C ILE A 404 14.50 -1.19 9.80
N PHE A 405 13.34 -0.57 9.59
CA PHE A 405 12.87 -0.04 8.30
C PHE A 405 13.25 1.45 8.16
N HIS A 406 13.69 1.86 6.98
CA HIS A 406 14.05 3.23 6.63
C HIS A 406 13.02 3.80 5.62
N PRO A 407 12.00 4.53 6.10
CA PRO A 407 10.82 4.87 5.31
C PRO A 407 11.10 5.63 4.02
N SER A 408 12.03 6.59 4.06
CA SER A 408 12.35 7.45 2.91
C SER A 408 13.03 6.72 1.74
N SER A 409 13.46 5.48 1.95
CA SER A 409 14.06 4.63 0.91
C SER A 409 13.25 3.39 0.54
N GLY A 410 12.27 3.00 1.38
CA GLY A 410 11.64 1.69 1.25
C GLY A 410 12.58 0.50 1.54
N LEU A 411 13.70 0.71 2.22
CA LEU A 411 14.68 -0.33 2.52
C LEU A 411 14.77 -0.59 4.03
N CYS A 412 15.39 -1.71 4.40
CA CYS A 412 15.68 -2.05 5.78
C CYS A 412 17.18 -2.18 6.01
N ILE A 413 17.60 -2.09 7.28
CA ILE A 413 18.97 -2.42 7.67
C ILE A 413 19.23 -3.91 7.42
N VAL A 414 20.25 -4.20 6.63
CA VAL A 414 20.72 -5.56 6.31
C VAL A 414 22.22 -5.69 6.58
N ARG A 415 22.66 -6.93 6.79
CA ARG A 415 24.07 -7.25 6.97
C ARG A 415 24.80 -7.26 5.61
N LYS A 416 25.84 -6.44 5.46
CA LYS A 416 26.74 -6.41 4.28
C LYS A 416 27.84 -7.45 4.39
N SER A 417 28.42 -7.57 5.58
CA SER A 417 29.44 -8.53 5.98
C SER A 417 29.27 -8.81 7.48
N LEU A 418 30.09 -9.67 8.09
CA LEU A 418 29.92 -10.09 9.49
C LEU A 418 29.62 -8.93 10.47
N PHE A 419 30.31 -7.80 10.30
CA PHE A 419 30.18 -6.63 11.17
C PHE A 419 29.55 -5.39 10.50
N GLN A 420 29.49 -5.32 9.17
CA GLN A 420 29.04 -4.11 8.47
C GLN A 420 27.56 -4.14 8.11
N LEU A 421 26.91 -2.98 8.19
CA LEU A 421 25.49 -2.79 7.92
C LEU A 421 25.28 -1.81 6.76
N LYS A 422 24.21 -2.03 6.00
CA LYS A 422 23.75 -1.12 4.94
C LYS A 422 22.23 -1.20 4.79
N LEU A 423 21.64 -0.32 3.99
CA LEU A 423 20.28 -0.51 3.52
C LEU A 423 20.19 -1.58 2.42
N GLY A 424 19.10 -2.34 2.43
CA GLY A 424 18.78 -3.33 1.41
C GLY A 424 17.36 -3.87 1.56
N SER A 425 17.01 -4.88 0.75
CA SER A 425 15.67 -5.49 0.78
C SER A 425 15.29 -5.97 2.18
N CYS A 426 14.09 -5.62 2.62
CA CYS A 426 13.56 -6.02 3.92
C CYS A 426 13.42 -7.54 4.11
N ASN A 427 13.34 -8.31 3.02
CA ASN A 427 13.33 -9.77 3.07
C ASN A 427 14.70 -10.37 3.46
N ARG A 428 15.76 -9.54 3.47
CA ARG A 428 17.11 -9.89 3.89
C ARG A 428 17.50 -9.28 5.25
N SER A 429 16.58 -8.55 5.89
CA SER A 429 16.87 -7.88 7.16
C SER A 429 17.06 -8.88 8.29
N GLU A 430 18.02 -8.57 9.16
CA GLU A 430 18.25 -9.31 10.40
C GLU A 430 17.12 -9.01 11.40
N SER A 431 16.85 -9.95 12.30
CA SER A 431 15.96 -9.68 13.43
C SER A 431 16.71 -8.96 14.53
N PHE A 432 16.14 -7.86 15.02
CA PHE A 432 16.64 -7.10 16.15
C PHE A 432 15.72 -7.26 17.37
N LYS A 433 16.30 -7.12 18.56
CA LYS A 433 15.60 -6.99 19.83
C LYS A 433 16.16 -5.77 20.56
N LEU A 434 15.27 -4.91 21.06
CA LEU A 434 15.64 -3.83 21.99
C LEU A 434 15.44 -4.36 23.42
N SER A 435 16.53 -4.48 24.19
CA SER A 435 16.46 -4.91 25.59
C SER A 435 15.97 -3.80 26.51
N SER A 436 15.58 -4.14 27.75
CA SER A 436 15.21 -3.16 28.79
C SER A 436 16.35 -2.19 29.11
N HIS A 437 17.61 -2.60 28.95
CA HIS A 437 18.80 -1.75 29.09
C HIS A 437 19.10 -0.92 27.84
N ARG A 438 18.17 -0.86 26.87
CA ARG A 438 18.28 -0.10 25.62
C ARG A 438 19.37 -0.62 24.66
N VAL A 439 19.72 -1.91 24.73
CA VAL A 439 20.66 -2.51 23.77
C VAL A 439 19.89 -3.08 22.59
N LEU A 440 20.31 -2.73 21.37
CA LEU A 440 19.82 -3.35 20.14
C LEU A 440 20.73 -4.53 19.78
N SER A 441 20.24 -5.75 19.96
CA SER A 441 20.96 -6.99 19.65
C SER A 441 20.28 -7.76 18.52
N LEU A 442 21.02 -8.65 17.87
CA LEU A 442 20.41 -9.62 16.96
C LEU A 442 19.64 -10.67 17.75
N THR A 443 18.44 -11.01 17.31
CA THR A 443 17.59 -12.01 17.97
C THR A 443 18.10 -13.44 17.72
N GLU A 444 18.54 -13.72 16.49
CA GLU A 444 19.03 -15.04 16.05
C GLU A 444 20.46 -15.31 16.54
N GLU A 445 21.30 -14.28 16.60
CA GLU A 445 22.70 -14.36 17.05
C GLU A 445 22.91 -13.43 18.25
N GLN A 446 22.46 -13.85 19.44
CA GLN A 446 22.44 -13.04 20.68
C GLN A 446 23.82 -12.61 21.22
N ILE A 447 24.88 -12.85 20.46
CA ILE A 447 26.25 -12.39 20.71
C ILE A 447 26.58 -11.10 19.95
N PHE A 448 25.71 -10.63 19.05
CA PHE A 448 25.93 -9.40 18.29
C PHE A 448 24.99 -8.27 18.73
N CYS A 449 25.57 -7.07 18.90
CA CYS A 449 24.81 -5.85 19.15
C CYS A 449 25.23 -4.69 18.25
N LEU A 450 24.32 -3.75 18.08
CA LEU A 450 24.52 -2.53 17.31
C LEU A 450 25.40 -1.56 18.10
N LYS A 451 26.54 -1.16 17.53
CA LYS A 451 27.52 -0.26 18.16
C LYS A 451 27.70 1.02 17.35
N ALA A 452 27.48 2.14 18.02
CA ALA A 452 27.87 3.47 17.57
C ALA A 452 29.32 3.76 17.98
N TYR A 453 30.04 4.47 17.12
CA TYR A 453 31.41 4.96 17.35
C TYR A 453 31.39 6.48 17.40
N GLU A 454 32.12 7.16 16.52
CA GLU A 454 32.14 8.63 16.45
C GLU A 454 31.20 9.16 15.35
N ILE A 455 31.08 10.48 15.26
CA ILE A 455 30.30 11.15 14.21
C ILE A 455 30.94 10.86 12.85
N GLY A 456 30.12 10.45 11.87
CA GLY A 456 30.53 10.07 10.52
C GLY A 456 30.93 8.59 10.39
N ASP A 457 31.20 7.90 11.51
CA ASP A 457 31.65 6.51 11.45
C ASP A 457 30.53 5.53 11.07
N PRO A 458 30.88 4.41 10.40
CA PRO A 458 29.94 3.31 10.17
C PRO A 458 29.47 2.68 11.48
N VAL A 459 28.16 2.48 11.60
CA VAL A 459 27.55 1.65 12.64
C VAL A 459 27.84 0.19 12.33
N LYS A 460 28.36 -0.54 13.32
CA LYS A 460 28.75 -1.95 13.15
C LYS A 460 28.03 -2.85 14.13
N LEU A 461 27.89 -4.12 13.73
CA LEU A 461 27.62 -5.19 14.68
C LEU A 461 28.90 -5.51 15.42
N ARG A 462 28.81 -5.70 16.74
CA ARG A 462 29.95 -6.05 17.60
C ARG A 462 29.63 -7.28 18.44
N LEU A 463 30.60 -8.18 18.54
CA LEU A 463 30.54 -9.30 19.48
C LEU A 463 30.58 -8.78 20.92
N PHE A 464 29.67 -9.27 21.76
CA PHE A 464 29.63 -8.91 23.16
C PHE A 464 29.46 -10.14 24.06
N PHE A 465 30.12 -10.10 25.21
CA PHE A 465 29.95 -11.06 26.31
C PHE A 465 29.21 -10.42 27.50
N SER A 466 28.99 -9.11 27.44
CA SER A 466 28.19 -8.31 28.37
C SER A 466 27.57 -7.12 27.65
N GLU A 467 26.35 -6.73 28.02
CA GLU A 467 25.63 -5.60 27.41
C GLU A 467 26.38 -4.26 27.58
N SER A 468 27.31 -4.15 28.53
CA SER A 468 28.14 -2.95 28.73
C SER A 468 29.04 -2.61 27.53
N TYR A 469 29.36 -3.58 26.68
CA TYR A 469 30.17 -3.37 25.48
C TYR A 469 29.35 -2.74 24.34
N CYS A 470 28.02 -2.79 24.41
CA CYS A 470 27.10 -2.32 23.38
C CYS A 470 26.80 -0.83 23.52
N SER A 471 26.19 -0.24 22.49
CA SER A 471 25.64 1.11 22.58
C SER A 471 24.22 1.06 23.12
N LYS A 472 23.82 2.07 23.90
CA LYS A 472 22.45 2.24 24.37
C LYS A 472 21.70 3.11 23.38
N TRP A 473 20.56 2.63 22.91
CA TRP A 473 19.77 3.25 21.85
C TRP A 473 18.41 3.74 22.37
N LYS A 474 18.01 4.96 22.01
CA LYS A 474 16.72 5.56 22.38
C LYS A 474 16.05 6.16 21.15
N PHE A 475 14.73 6.00 21.03
CA PHE A 475 13.96 6.78 20.07
C PHE A 475 13.77 8.21 20.59
N LEU A 476 14.22 9.18 19.80
CA LEU A 476 14.00 10.61 20.00
C LEU A 476 12.90 11.12 19.06
N SER A 477 12.59 12.40 19.26
CA SER A 477 11.64 13.24 18.52
C SER A 477 10.18 12.80 18.61
N GLU A 478 9.26 13.72 18.27
CA GLU A 478 7.81 13.48 18.31
C GLU A 478 7.36 12.40 17.31
N SER A 479 8.09 12.22 16.21
CA SER A 479 7.87 11.13 15.25
C SER A 479 8.26 9.75 15.79
N LYS A 480 9.10 9.71 16.85
CA LYS A 480 9.69 8.49 17.43
C LYS A 480 10.47 7.67 16.40
N MET A 481 11.08 8.31 15.41
CA MET A 481 11.83 7.65 14.33
C MET A 481 13.33 7.90 14.36
N GLN A 482 13.84 8.76 15.25
CA GLN A 482 15.28 9.01 15.32
C GLN A 482 15.92 8.16 16.40
N LEU A 483 16.65 7.14 15.98
CA LEU A 483 17.32 6.21 16.88
C LEU A 483 18.68 6.78 17.30
N SER A 484 18.79 7.26 18.55
CA SER A 484 19.97 7.94 19.07
C SER A 484 20.80 7.09 20.04
N SER A 485 22.09 7.39 20.12
CA SER A 485 23.07 6.84 21.06
C SER A 485 24.05 7.95 21.47
N PHE A 486 24.98 7.63 22.35
CA PHE A 486 26.13 8.49 22.69
C PHE A 486 27.44 7.91 22.15
N THR A 487 28.36 8.77 21.73
CA THR A 487 29.75 8.41 21.41
C THR A 487 30.54 8.13 22.70
N LYS A 488 31.79 7.68 22.59
CA LYS A 488 32.65 7.51 23.77
C LYS A 488 32.90 8.83 24.51
N ASN A 489 32.91 9.93 23.77
CA ASN A 489 33.14 11.28 24.29
C ASN A 489 31.87 11.92 24.85
N GLY A 490 30.74 11.21 24.86
CA GLY A 490 29.47 11.69 25.41
C GLY A 490 28.63 12.53 24.46
N GLU A 491 28.99 12.61 23.18
CA GLU A 491 28.22 13.35 22.18
C GLU A 491 26.98 12.57 21.72
N SER A 492 25.85 13.26 21.55
CA SER A 492 24.61 12.63 21.07
C SER A 492 24.64 12.45 19.55
N VAL A 493 24.45 11.21 19.10
CA VAL A 493 24.41 10.84 17.68
C VAL A 493 23.14 10.08 17.34
N CYS A 494 22.69 10.23 16.10
CA CYS A 494 21.57 9.50 15.54
C CYS A 494 22.03 8.60 14.41
N LEU A 495 21.36 7.46 14.27
CA LEU A 495 21.52 6.58 13.12
C LEU A 495 21.10 7.35 11.86
N ASP A 496 21.92 7.27 10.82
CA ASP A 496 21.75 7.98 9.56
C ASP A 496 22.20 7.07 8.40
N VAL A 497 21.88 7.47 7.17
CA VAL A 497 22.29 6.77 5.95
C VAL A 497 23.32 7.62 5.22
N ASP A 498 24.42 6.99 4.83
CA ASP A 498 25.34 7.58 3.88
C ASP A 498 24.76 7.51 2.47
N SER A 499 24.49 8.67 1.86
CA SER A 499 23.78 8.79 0.57
C SER A 499 24.47 8.06 -0.56
N ASP A 500 25.80 7.99 -0.52
CA ASP A 500 26.60 7.52 -1.65
C ASP A 500 26.76 5.99 -1.62
N SER A 501 26.78 5.41 -0.42
CA SER A 501 27.09 3.99 -0.22
C SER A 501 25.94 3.15 0.34
N ASN A 502 24.84 3.78 0.77
CA ASN A 502 23.76 3.17 1.55
C ASN A 502 24.24 2.52 2.86
N ASN A 503 25.47 2.80 3.31
CA ASN A 503 25.97 2.29 4.58
C ASN A 503 25.27 2.99 5.75
N ILE A 504 25.12 2.26 6.85
CA ILE A 504 24.56 2.82 8.08
C ILE A 504 25.68 3.51 8.86
N VAL A 505 25.49 4.78 9.19
CA VAL A 505 26.46 5.62 9.89
C VAL A 505 25.82 6.33 11.08
N THR A 506 26.63 6.89 11.97
CA THR A 506 26.16 7.85 12.98
C THR A 506 26.43 9.28 12.54
N LYS A 507 25.45 10.18 12.67
CA LYS A 507 25.63 11.63 12.48
C LYS A 507 24.99 12.40 13.63
N SER A 508 25.31 13.68 13.77
CA SER A 508 24.61 14.56 14.71
C SER A 508 23.10 14.50 14.45
N CYS A 509 22.31 14.39 15.52
CA CYS A 509 20.86 14.29 15.41
C CYS A 509 20.28 15.56 14.77
N LYS A 510 19.55 15.41 13.66
CA LYS A 510 18.94 16.50 12.90
C LYS A 510 17.57 16.83 13.48
N CYS A 511 17.18 18.10 13.42
CA CYS A 511 15.78 18.53 13.62
C CYS A 511 15.14 18.03 14.94
N LEU A 512 15.91 17.96 16.04
CA LEU A 512 15.35 17.66 17.36
C LEU A 512 14.57 18.86 17.93
N GLU A 513 15.02 20.08 17.63
CA GLU A 513 14.39 21.34 18.00
C GLU A 513 14.13 22.19 16.74
N GLY A 514 13.33 23.26 16.86
CA GLY A 514 12.67 23.97 15.76
C GLY A 514 13.59 24.43 14.62
N ASN A 515 13.24 24.04 13.39
CA ASN A 515 13.59 24.70 12.13
C ASN A 515 12.76 24.10 10.97
N ALA A 516 11.95 24.91 10.29
CA ALA A 516 11.09 24.51 9.17
C ALA A 516 11.84 23.98 7.93
N SER A 517 13.11 24.38 7.76
CA SER A 517 13.95 23.95 6.63
C SER A 517 14.71 22.65 6.89
N CYS A 518 14.70 22.15 8.12
CA CYS A 518 15.47 20.97 8.51
C CYS A 518 14.79 19.67 8.04
N ASN A 519 15.57 18.76 7.45
CA ASN A 519 15.10 17.48 6.93
C ASN A 519 15.69 16.28 7.70
N PRO A 520 14.91 15.62 8.58
CA PRO A 520 15.36 14.46 9.36
C PRO A 520 15.17 13.12 8.63
N LYS A 521 14.68 13.09 7.38
CA LYS A 521 14.21 11.86 6.73
C LYS A 521 15.26 10.76 6.55
N SER A 522 16.53 11.11 6.46
CA SER A 522 17.64 10.13 6.40
C SER A 522 17.96 9.48 7.75
N GLN A 523 17.46 10.09 8.85
CA GLN A 523 17.59 9.60 10.22
C GLN A 523 16.30 8.94 10.73
N TRP A 524 15.31 8.76 9.86
CA TRP A 524 14.05 8.11 10.23
C TRP A 524 14.17 6.60 10.08
N PHE A 525 14.10 5.90 11.20
CA PHE A 525 14.12 4.45 11.29
C PHE A 525 12.99 3.95 12.18
N LYS A 526 12.23 2.97 11.70
CA LYS A 526 11.08 2.39 12.41
C LYS A 526 11.34 0.92 12.71
N LEU A 527 11.05 0.48 13.93
CA LEU A 527 11.07 -0.94 14.30
C LEU A 527 9.77 -1.63 13.90
N VAL A 528 9.75 -2.21 12.72
CA VAL A 528 8.59 -2.90 12.15
C VAL A 528 8.57 -4.36 12.59
N THR A 529 7.41 -4.87 13.00
CA THR A 529 7.24 -6.31 13.21
C THR A 529 7.08 -7.03 11.87
N SER A 530 7.89 -8.05 11.62
CA SER A 530 7.84 -8.90 10.45
C SER A 530 7.73 -10.38 10.84
N THR A 531 6.93 -11.15 10.12
CA THR A 531 6.84 -12.62 10.19
C THR A 531 7.34 -13.28 8.91
N ARG A 532 7.85 -12.48 7.95
CA ARG A 532 8.41 -12.98 6.68
C ARG A 532 9.63 -13.87 6.94
N SER A 533 9.69 -15.01 6.27
CA SER A 533 10.91 -15.80 6.19
C SER A 533 12.05 -14.97 5.57
N ARG A 534 13.24 -15.08 6.17
CA ARG A 534 14.42 -14.38 5.64
C ARG A 534 14.96 -15.19 4.47
N CYS A 535 15.19 -14.54 3.33
CA CYS A 535 15.92 -15.16 2.23
C CYS A 535 17.38 -15.35 2.67
N LYS A 536 17.73 -16.57 3.11
CA LYS A 536 19.04 -16.88 3.68
C LYS A 536 20.09 -16.90 2.57
N THR A 537 21.06 -15.97 2.63
CA THR A 537 22.38 -16.23 2.05
C THR A 537 23.15 -17.18 2.97
N LYS A 538 24.14 -17.91 2.44
CA LYS A 538 25.01 -18.81 3.23
C LYS A 538 25.47 -18.12 4.53
N PRO A 539 25.41 -18.79 5.69
CA PRO A 539 25.81 -18.19 6.97
C PRO A 539 27.27 -17.74 6.91
N PHE A 540 27.54 -16.53 7.39
CA PHE A 540 28.90 -15.95 7.44
C PHE A 540 29.80 -16.66 8.45
N LEU A 541 29.22 -17.37 9.42
CA LEU A 541 29.91 -18.24 10.35
C LEU A 541 29.42 -19.68 10.14
N ARG A 542 30.29 -20.55 9.63
CA ARG A 542 30.12 -22.01 9.74
C ARG A 542 30.78 -22.45 11.03
N ILE A 543 30.02 -22.56 12.11
CA ILE A 543 30.50 -23.29 13.29
C ILE A 543 30.24 -24.77 13.00
N SER A 544 31.30 -25.53 12.69
CA SER A 544 31.24 -26.98 12.58
C SER A 544 31.05 -27.58 13.98
N PRO A 545 30.04 -28.44 14.22
CA PRO A 545 29.85 -29.05 15.54
C PRO A 545 30.88 -30.14 15.89
N TYR A 546 31.84 -30.45 15.00
CA TYR A 546 32.82 -31.51 15.21
C TYR A 546 34.22 -31.01 14.90
N SER A 547 34.90 -30.49 15.92
CA SER A 547 36.36 -30.55 16.02
C SER A 547 36.71 -30.92 17.45
N LYS A 548 36.47 -32.19 17.80
CA LYS A 548 37.10 -32.83 18.96
C LYS A 548 38.38 -33.50 18.47
N THR A 549 39.49 -32.78 18.43
CA THR A 549 40.83 -33.38 18.45
C THR A 549 41.83 -32.38 18.99
N PHE A 550 41.87 -32.21 20.30
CA PHE A 550 43.09 -31.80 21.02
C PHE A 550 42.98 -32.31 22.46
N LEU A 551 43.14 -33.62 22.63
CA LEU A 551 43.52 -34.23 23.90
C LEU A 551 44.48 -35.39 23.61
N HIS A 552 45.58 -35.38 24.34
CA HIS A 552 46.62 -36.41 24.48
C HIS A 552 47.68 -36.55 23.37
N LYS A 553 48.82 -35.87 23.58
CA LYS A 553 50.13 -36.50 23.41
C LYS A 553 50.69 -36.83 24.81
N PRO A 554 51.05 -38.09 25.10
CA PRO A 554 51.79 -38.42 26.30
C PRO A 554 53.28 -38.08 26.11
N LEU A 555 53.92 -37.65 27.19
CA LEU A 555 55.37 -37.60 27.34
C LEU A 555 55.95 -39.02 27.37
N SER A 556 57.01 -39.27 26.62
CA SER A 556 57.99 -40.32 26.96
C SER A 556 59.34 -40.09 26.26
N VAL A 557 60.34 -39.90 27.13
CA VAL A 557 61.82 -40.01 27.03
C VAL A 557 62.55 -39.10 26.04
#